data_AF-J1H7Q0-F1
#
_entry.id   AF-J1H7Q0-F1
#
_cell.length_a   1.000
_cell.length_b   1.000
_cell.length_c   1.000
_cell.angle_alpha   90.00
_cell.angle_beta   90.00
_cell.angle_gamma   90.00
#
_symmetry.space_group_name_H-M   'P 1'
#
loop_
_entity.id
_entity.type
_entity.pdbx_description
1 polymer ?
#
loop_
_entity_poly.entity_id
_entity_poly.type
_entity_poly.pdbx_seq_one_letter_code
_entity_poly.pdbx_strand_id
1 'polypeptide(L)' 'MANPKMGRPTDNPKDKTLFIRLDNESSEALEAYCEQERVTKAEAARRGIKKLKDDLKK' A
#
# COMPACT_ATOMS: atom_id res chain seq x y z
N MET A 1 -1.51 16.70 36.16
CA MET A 1 -1.14 15.44 35.47
C MET A 1 -1.76 15.48 34.09
N ALA A 2 -0.96 15.74 33.06
CA ALA A 2 -1.46 15.91 31.69
C ALA A 2 -1.73 14.53 31.08
N ASN A 3 -3.00 14.23 30.82
CA ASN A 3 -3.39 13.01 30.12
C ASN A 3 -2.80 13.09 28.69
N PRO A 4 -1.88 12.18 28.30
CA PRO A 4 -1.31 12.23 26.97
C PRO A 4 -2.44 12.07 25.96
N LYS A 5 -2.48 12.93 24.95
CA LYS A 5 -3.49 12.88 23.87
C LYS A 5 -3.38 11.52 23.19
N MET A 6 -4.15 10.55 23.66
CA MET A 6 -4.21 9.20 23.14
C MET A 6 -4.71 9.32 21.71
N GLY A 7 -3.80 9.20 20.74
CA GLY A 7 -4.17 9.12 19.33
C GLY A 7 -5.16 7.98 19.13
N ARG A 8 -6.00 8.06 18.08
CA ARG A 8 -7.08 7.10 17.82
C ARG A 8 -6.52 5.67 17.85
N PRO A 9 -6.85 4.84 18.87
CA PRO A 9 -6.35 3.48 18.96
C PRO A 9 -6.87 2.73 17.74
N THR A 10 -5.97 2.37 16.84
CA THR A 10 -6.27 1.59 15.64
C THR A 10 -5.30 0.43 15.67
N ASP A 11 -5.81 -0.80 15.73
CA ASP A 11 -4.99 -2.02 15.80
C ASP A 11 -4.08 -2.25 14.58
N ASN A 12 -4.35 -1.53 13.49
CA ASN A 12 -3.52 -1.55 12.29
C ASN A 12 -3.23 -0.12 11.82
N PRO A 13 -2.36 0.62 12.53
CA PRO A 13 -1.96 1.93 12.08
C PRO A 13 -1.25 1.77 10.74
N LYS A 14 -1.59 2.64 9.76
CA LYS A 14 -0.85 2.74 8.50
C LYS A 14 0.40 3.59 8.76
N ASP A 15 1.29 3.09 9.61
CA ASP A 15 2.49 3.76 10.11
C ASP A 15 3.64 3.72 9.09
N LYS A 16 3.64 2.73 8.19
CA LYS A 16 4.69 2.54 7.18
C LYS A 16 4.35 3.26 5.88
N THR A 17 5.18 4.23 5.52
CA THR A 17 5.17 4.88 4.21
C THR A 17 6.11 4.17 3.25
N LEU A 18 5.66 3.96 2.01
CA LEU A 18 6.45 3.33 0.96
C LEU A 18 6.86 4.39 -0.07
N PHE A 19 8.11 4.83 -0.02
CA PHE A 19 8.70 5.72 -1.02
C PHE A 19 9.44 4.88 -2.05
N ILE A 20 8.84 4.68 -3.22
CA ILE A 20 9.43 3.93 -4.33
C ILE A 20 9.49 4.82 -5.57
N ARG A 21 10.64 4.82 -6.24
CA ARG A 21 10.76 5.30 -7.62
C ARG A 21 10.44 4.14 -8.54
N LEU A 22 9.45 4.33 -9.40
CA LEU A 22 9.04 3.33 -10.38
C LEU A 22 9.64 3.71 -11.74
N ASP A 23 10.11 2.71 -12.48
CA ASP A 23 10.40 2.85 -13.89
C ASP A 23 9.10 3.05 -14.69
N ASN A 24 9.20 3.57 -15.91
CA ASN A 24 8.03 3.87 -16.75
C ASN A 24 7.13 2.63 -16.93
N GLU A 25 7.71 1.47 -17.22
CA GLU A 25 6.97 0.21 -17.40
C GLU A 25 6.19 -0.19 -16.14
N SER A 26 6.79 -0.04 -14.95
CA SER A 26 6.13 -0.34 -13.68
C SER A 26 4.99 0.64 -13.37
N SER A 27 5.17 1.92 -13.74
CA SER A 27 4.12 2.93 -13.59
C SER A 27 2.94 2.67 -14.52
N GLU A 28 3.20 2.34 -15.79
CA GLU A 28 2.18 2.00 -16.77
C GLU A 28 1.38 0.77 -16.36
N ALA A 29 2.06 -0.30 -15.91
CA ALA A 29 1.39 -1.49 -15.39
C ALA A 29 0.52 -1.18 -14.17
N LEU A 30 0.99 -0.31 -13.26
CA LEU A 30 0.22 0.12 -12.11
C LEU A 30 -1.01 0.95 -12.51
N GLU A 31 -0.87 1.86 -13.47
CA GLU A 31 -1.97 2.68 -13.99
C GLU A 31 -3.02 1.84 -14.73
N ALA A 32 -2.59 0.95 -15.62
CA ALA A 32 -3.48 0.02 -16.31
C ALA A 32 -4.27 -0.85 -15.31
N TYR A 33 -3.61 -1.34 -14.26
CA TYR A 33 -4.29 -2.10 -13.21
C TYR A 33 -5.27 -1.24 -12.39
N CYS A 34 -4.90 0.02 -12.11
CA CYS A 34 -5.80 0.96 -11.43
C CYS A 34 -7.05 1.28 -12.26
N GLU A 35 -6.90 1.44 -13.58
CA GLU A 35 -8.02 1.69 -14.50
C GLU A 35 -8.93 0.47 -14.63
N GLN A 36 -8.34 -0.72 -14.81
CA GLN A 36 -9.09 -1.98 -14.91
C GLN A 36 -9.94 -2.24 -13.66
N GLU A 37 -9.34 -2.14 -12.48
CA GLU A 37 -9.99 -2.48 -11.21
C GLU A 37 -10.71 -1.27 -10.58
N ARG A 38 -10.57 -0.08 -11.18
CA ARG A 38 -11.08 1.21 -10.68
C ARG A 38 -10.65 1.48 -9.24
N VAL A 39 -9.38 1.24 -8.93
CA VAL A 39 -8.79 1.42 -7.60
C VAL A 39 -7.73 2.53 -7.60
N THR A 40 -7.39 3.02 -6.41
CA THR A 40 -6.30 3.98 -6.23
C THR A 40 -4.93 3.29 -6.34
N LYS A 41 -3.90 4.05 -6.76
CA LYS A 41 -2.49 3.57 -6.81
C LYS A 41 -2.04 2.93 -5.48
N ALA A 42 -2.45 3.51 -4.35
CA ALA A 42 -2.15 2.99 -3.02
C ALA A 42 -2.82 1.64 -2.74
N GLU A 43 -4.04 1.42 -3.22
CA GLU A 43 -4.74 0.16 -3.06
C GLU A 43 -4.19 -0.91 -4.01
N ALA A 44 -3.92 -0.54 -5.26
CA ALA A 44 -3.24 -1.40 -6.23
C ALA A 44 -1.88 -1.89 -5.69
N ALA A 45 -1.05 -0.99 -5.14
CA ALA A 45 0.22 -1.35 -4.51
C ALA A 45 0.02 -2.33 -3.34
N ARG A 46 -0.98 -2.11 -2.47
CA ARG A 46 -1.29 -3.05 -1.37
C ARG A 46 -1.73 -4.42 -1.88
N ARG A 47 -2.55 -4.47 -2.94
CA ARG A 47 -2.96 -5.73 -3.58
C ARG A 47 -1.76 -6.44 -4.19
N GLY A 48 -0.87 -5.71 -4.86
CA GLY A 48 0.40 -6.23 -5.38
C GLY A 48 1.26 -6.86 -4.29
N ILE A 49 1.46 -6.16 -3.17
CA ILE A 49 2.23 -6.67 -2.02
C ILE A 49 1.59 -7.94 -1.43
N LYS A 50 0.25 -8.02 -1.36
CA LYS A 50 -0.44 -9.24 -0.94
C LYS A 50 -0.16 -10.41 -1.89
N LYS A 51 -0.20 -10.18 -3.21
CA LYS A 51 0.14 -11.22 -4.20
C LYS A 51 1.60 -11.67 -4.08
N LEU A 52 2.54 -10.75 -3.82
CA LEU A 52 3.94 -11.09 -3.54
C LEU A 52 4.08 -11.96 -2.28
N LYS A 53 3.20 -11.79 -1.29
CA LYS A 53 3.16 -12.65 -0.09
C LYS A 53 2.72 -14.09 -0.41
N ASP A 54 1.81 -14.27 -1.36
CA ASP A 54 1.42 -15.61 -1.82
C ASP A 54 2.53 -16.26 -2.68
N ASP A 55 3.29 -15.47 -3.43
CA ASP A 55 4.42 -15.96 -4.24
C ASP A 55 5.70 -16.23 -3.43
N LEU A 56 5.79 -15.71 -2.20
CA LEU A 56 6.89 -15.94 -1.27
C LEU A 56 7.01 -17.44 -0.94
N LYS A 57 7.90 -18.14 -1.65
CA LYS A 57 8.30 -19.52 -1.34
C LYS A 57 9.02 -19.53 0.01
N LYS A 58 8.50 -20.31 0.94
CA LYS A 58 8.99 -20.43 2.32
C LYS A 58 9.71 -21.75 2.51
#